data_AF-A0A7W6ZWN0-F1
#
_entry.id   AF-A0A7W6ZWN0-F1
#
_cell.length_a   1.000
_cell.length_b   1.000
_cell.length_c   1.000
_cell.angle_alpha   90.00
_cell.angle_beta   90.00
_cell.angle_gamma   90.00
#
_symmetry.space_group_name_H-M   'P 1'
#
loop_
_entity.id
_entity.type
_entity.pdbx_description
1 polymer ?
#
loop_
_entity_poly.entity_id
_entity_poly.type
_entity_poly.pdbx_seq_one_letter_code
_entity_poly.pdbx_strand_id
1 'polypeptide(L)' 'MAKVVVKKFGSAKVGVRDTAVTQKRVRDAGTGQFLTVRTIDAQSKTLGKDLSYVFSKNVAKARRENKAVTGVLDRAPIED' A
#
# COMPACT_ATOMS: atom_id res chain seq x y z
N MET A 1 39.84 2.56 7.42
CA MET A 1 39.54 1.60 6.33
C MET A 1 38.04 1.42 6.26
N ALA A 2 37.38 1.83 5.18
CA ALA A 2 35.92 1.73 5.05
C ALA A 2 35.54 0.38 4.42
N LYS A 3 34.70 -0.40 5.11
CA LYS A 3 34.18 -1.67 4.61
C LYS A 3 32.99 -1.39 3.68
N VAL A 4 33.18 -1.57 2.37
CA VAL A 4 32.10 -1.44 1.38
C VAL A 4 31.38 -2.78 1.28
N VAL A 5 30.10 -2.81 1.67
CA VAL A 5 29.25 -3.99 1.53
C VAL A 5 28.38 -3.83 0.28
N VAL A 6 28.71 -4.56 -0.77
CA VAL A 6 27.91 -4.61 -2.00
C VAL A 6 26.89 -5.74 -1.88
N LYS A 7 25.63 -5.40 -1.62
CA LYS A 7 24.52 -6.37 -1.61
C LYS A 7 23.82 -6.36 -2.97
N LYS A 8 23.64 -7.55 -3.56
CA LYS A 8 22.88 -7.72 -4.80
C LYS A 8 21.39 -7.49 -4.49
N PHE A 9 20.89 -6.31 -4.82
CA PHE A 9 19.44 -6.04 -4.76
C PHE A 9 18.77 -6.86 -5.87
N GLY A 10 17.80 -7.70 -5.50
CA GLY A 10 17.07 -8.54 -6.45
C GLY A 10 16.45 -7.71 -7.57
N SER A 11 16.33 -8.30 -8.76
CA SER A 11 15.70 -7.68 -9.92
C SER A 11 14.32 -7.13 -9.56
N ALA A 12 14.05 -5.89 -9.97
CA ALA A 12 12.75 -5.26 -9.78
C ALA A 12 11.65 -6.18 -10.33
N LYS A 13 10.69 -6.55 -9.48
CA LYS A 13 9.54 -7.35 -9.91
C LYS A 13 8.83 -6.60 -11.06
N VAL A 14 8.68 -7.28 -12.20
CA VAL A 14 7.90 -6.80 -13.34
C VAL A 14 6.50 -6.42 -12.82
N GLY A 15 6.10 -5.16 -13.05
CA GLY A 15 4.85 -4.58 -12.55
C GLY A 15 4.96 -3.59 -11.38
N VAL A 16 6.13 -3.43 -10.76
CA VAL A 16 6.31 -2.43 -9.66
C VAL A 16 6.64 -1.02 -10.20
N ARG A 17 7.04 -0.90 -11.47
CA ARG A 17 7.47 0.37 -12.09
C ARG A 17 6.50 0.95 -13.14
N ASP A 18 5.39 0.28 -13.42
CA ASP A 18 4.43 0.69 -14.46
C ASP A 18 3.25 1.50 -13.93
N THR A 19 3.25 1.77 -12.62
CA THR A 19 2.19 2.51 -11.93
C THR A 19 2.77 3.82 -11.40
N ALA A 20 2.08 4.95 -11.61
CA ALA A 20 2.49 6.25 -11.07
C ALA A 20 2.13 6.39 -9.58
N VAL A 21 2.25 5.28 -8.84
CA VAL A 21 1.89 5.16 -7.42
C VAL A 21 3.16 5.10 -6.59
N THR A 22 3.31 6.08 -5.70
CA THR A 22 4.43 6.18 -4.78
C THR A 22 3.98 5.93 -3.34
N GLN A 23 4.93 5.69 -2.43
CA GLN A 23 4.65 5.58 -1.00
C GLN A 23 5.34 6.73 -0.28
N LYS A 24 4.58 7.44 0.55
CA LYS A 24 5.11 8.52 1.38
C LYS A 24 4.84 8.21 2.84
N ARG A 25 5.84 8.46 3.68
CA ARG A 25 5.68 8.39 5.13
C ARG A 25 5.21 9.76 5.62
N VAL A 26 4.05 9.81 6.23
CA VAL A 26 3.41 11.01 6.77
C VAL A 26 3.21 10.85 8.26
N ARG A 27 3.22 11.95 9.00
CA ARG A 27 2.92 11.93 10.43
C ARG A 27 1.43 12.16 10.59
N ASP A 28 0.77 11.25 11.29
CA ASP A 28 -0.63 11.38 11.66
C ASP A 28 -0.80 12.49 12.69
N ALA A 29 -1.73 13.41 12.44
CA ALA A 29 -1.92 14.60 13.30
C ALA A 29 -2.57 14.26 14.65
N GLY A 30 -3.42 13.22 14.70
CA GLY A 30 -4.12 12.83 15.92
C GLY A 30 -3.28 11.96 16.86
N THR A 31 -2.56 10.98 16.31
CA THR A 31 -1.79 9.99 17.09
C THR A 31 -0.29 10.30 17.14
N GLY A 32 0.20 11.20 16.29
CA GLY A 32 1.62 11.52 16.16
C GLY A 32 2.46 10.40 15.50
N GLN A 33 1.85 9.27 15.15
CA GLN A 33 2.52 8.10 14.56
C GLN A 33 2.86 8.32 13.09
N PHE A 34 3.86 7.59 12.59
CA PHE A 34 4.18 7.58 11.18
C PHE A 34 3.30 6.59 10.42
N LEU A 35 2.52 7.09 9.47
CA LEU A 35 1.72 6.30 8.54
C LEU A 35 2.41 6.26 7.17
N THR A 36 2.32 5.11 6.50
CA THR A 36 2.73 5.00 5.10
C THR A 36 1.49 5.10 4.22
N VAL A 37 1.40 6.18 3.45
CA VAL A 37 0.29 6.44 2.51
C VAL A 37 0.76 6.18 1.08
N ARG A 38 -0.15 5.68 0.24
CA ARG A 38 0.07 5.57 -1.20
C ARG A 38 -0.42 6.86 -1.86
N THR A 39 0.41 7.45 -2.69
CA THR A 39 0.13 8.67 -3.44
C THR A 39 0.09 8.36 -4.92
N ILE A 40 -0.89 8.92 -5.62
CA ILE A 40 -1.07 8.77 -7.07
C ILE A 40 -0.76 10.11 -7.71
N ASP A 41 0.02 10.10 -8.78
CA ASP A 41 0.15 11.28 -9.64
C ASP A 41 -1.17 11.56 -10.37
N ALA A 42 -1.73 12.75 -10.16
CA ALA A 42 -2.97 13.18 -10.81
C ALA A 42 -2.82 13.27 -12.35
N GLN A 43 -1.60 13.45 -12.85
CA GLN A 43 -1.29 13.49 -14.29
C GLN A 43 -0.84 12.12 -14.83
N SER A 44 -1.07 11.05 -14.08
CA SER A 44 -0.71 9.70 -14.52
C SER A 44 -1.43 9.33 -15.82
N LYS A 45 -0.64 8.88 -16.81
CA LYS A 45 -1.16 8.29 -18.06
C LYS A 45 -1.89 6.96 -17.82
N THR A 46 -1.71 6.35 -16.64
CA THR A 46 -2.29 5.07 -16.24
C THR A 46 -3.22 5.21 -15.04
N LEU A 47 -3.80 6.40 -14.82
CA LEU A 47 -4.62 6.74 -13.64
C LEU A 47 -5.66 5.67 -13.27
N GLY A 48 -6.40 5.11 -14.23
CA GLY A 48 -7.38 4.06 -13.96
C GLY A 48 -6.78 2.77 -13.40
N LYS A 49 -5.61 2.35 -13.90
CA LYS A 49 -4.87 1.20 -13.38
C LYS A 49 -4.28 1.51 -12.00
N ASP A 50 -3.80 2.73 -11.80
CA ASP A 50 -3.24 3.20 -10.53
C ASP A 50 -4.30 3.24 -9.42
N LEU A 51 -5.49 3.75 -9.72
CA LEU A 51 -6.64 3.74 -8.80
C LEU A 51 -7.06 2.32 -8.45
N SER A 52 -7.19 1.45 -9.45
CA SER A 52 -7.51 0.03 -9.25
C SER A 52 -6.47 -0.66 -8.36
N TYR A 53 -5.19 -0.36 -8.59
CA TYR A 53 -4.09 -0.88 -7.79
C TYR A 53 -4.17 -0.39 -6.33
N VAL A 54 -4.31 0.91 -6.09
CA VAL A 54 -4.41 1.46 -4.73
C VAL A 54 -5.64 0.93 -3.99
N PHE A 55 -6.79 0.86 -4.67
CA PHE A 55 -8.01 0.28 -4.12
C PHE A 55 -7.80 -1.16 -3.68
N SER A 56 -7.20 -2.01 -4.54
CA SER A 56 -6.91 -3.41 -4.19
C SER A 56 -6.02 -3.55 -2.95
N LYS A 57 -5.02 -2.66 -2.79
CA LYS A 57 -4.13 -2.67 -1.61
C LYS A 57 -4.85 -2.21 -0.35
N ASN A 58 -5.76 -1.26 -0.46
CA ASN A 58 -6.57 -0.79 0.66
C ASN A 58 -7.57 -1.87 1.10
N VAL A 59 -8.28 -2.52 0.17
CA VAL A 59 -9.16 -3.66 0.47
C VAL A 59 -8.39 -4.79 1.12
N ALA A 60 -7.22 -5.15 0.58
CA ALA A 60 -6.37 -6.19 1.19
C ALA A 60 -5.90 -5.81 2.61
N LYS A 61 -5.69 -4.52 2.89
CA LYS A 61 -5.38 -4.03 4.24
C LYS A 61 -6.59 -4.17 5.16
N ALA A 62 -7.76 -3.65 4.74
CA ALA A 62 -9.00 -3.72 5.49
C ALA A 62 -9.38 -5.18 5.83
N ARG A 63 -9.24 -6.12 4.89
CA ARG A 63 -9.46 -7.55 5.15
C ARG A 63 -8.57 -8.12 6.25
N ARG A 64 -7.29 -7.74 6.29
CA ARG A 64 -6.37 -8.17 7.35
C ARG A 64 -6.77 -7.59 8.70
N GLU A 65 -7.15 -6.32 8.73
CA GLU A 65 -7.62 -5.64 9.95
C GLU A 65 -8.94 -6.23 10.44
N ASN A 66 -9.90 -6.47 9.55
CA ASN A 66 -11.14 -7.18 9.84
C ASN A 66 -10.86 -8.54 10.44
N LYS A 67 -10.01 -9.36 9.82
CA LYS A 67 -9.66 -10.68 10.35
C LYS A 67 -9.05 -10.60 11.75
N ALA A 68 -8.23 -9.59 12.03
CA ALA A 68 -7.64 -9.41 13.35
C ALA A 68 -8.69 -9.08 14.43
N VAL A 69 -9.77 -8.38 14.06
CA VAL A 69 -10.82 -7.95 15.00
C VAL A 69 -11.97 -8.96 15.09
N THR A 70 -12.43 -9.50 13.97
CA THR A 70 -13.64 -10.34 13.87
C THR A 70 -13.35 -11.82 13.69
N GLY A 71 -12.09 -12.19 13.46
CA GLY A 71 -11.68 -13.57 13.10
C GLY A 71 -11.91 -13.94 11.63
N VAL A 72 -12.63 -13.12 10.86
CA VAL A 72 -12.97 -13.36 9.44
C VAL A 72 -12.55 -12.21 8.53
N LEU A 73 -12.20 -12.50 7.27
CA LEU A 73 -11.71 -11.49 6.32
C LEU A 73 -12.79 -10.51 5.87
N ASP A 74 -13.97 -11.05 5.53
CA ASP A 74 -15.13 -10.31 5.06
C ASP A 74 -16.32 -10.63 5.99
N ARG A 75 -16.99 -9.59 6.49
CA ARG A 75 -18.23 -9.74 7.28
C ARG A 75 -19.37 -9.22 6.42
N ALA A 76 -20.32 -10.09 6.08
CA ALA A 76 -21.56 -9.67 5.43
C ALA A 76 -22.43 -8.89 6.44
N PRO A 77 -23.22 -7.90 5.99
CA PRO A 77 -24.28 -7.32 6.81
C PRO A 77 -25.22 -8.44 7.26
N ILE A 78 -25.70 -8.35 8.50
CA ILE A 78 -26.80 -9.20 8.95
C ILE A 78 -28.06 -8.56 8.37
N GLU A 79 -28.80 -9.28 7.53
CA GLU A 79 -30.13 -8.87 7.11
C GLU A 79 -31.09 -9.13 8.29
N ASP A 80 -31.73 -8.07 8.79
CA ASP A 80 -32.82 -8.13 9.77
C ASP A 80 -34.17 -8.42 9.07
#